data_AF-A0A956EHN5-F1
#
_entry.id   AF-A0A956EHN5-F1
#
_cell.length_a   1.000
_cell.length_b   1.000
_cell.length_c   1.000
_cell.angle_alpha   90.00
_cell.angle_beta   90.00
_cell.angle_gamma   90.00
#
_symmetry.space_group_name_H-M   'P 1'
#
loop_
_entity.id
_entity.type
_entity.pdbx_description
1 polymer ?
#
loop_
_entity_poly.entity_id
_entity_poly.type
_entity_poly.pdbx_seq_one_letter_code
_entity_poly.pdbx_strand_id
1 'polypeptide(L)'
;MKEALDAVIRRGLDAIDAEDLGAAQEALDEASRLAGENHVQVLHLAGMLAWAEGRIDNAAGYLMQAVDLGSDRAEIYLDCAECLFIHGDDLDEAEAVVRSLLERDDIDEGASNEAKLLLAQIRLDDDDPDESLELLHEVSPEMQKHPAYLSTYGAVLMSLGRNDDATAALSEAVAQAPEDPDLHYQLGLTREAAGDREGAAAAMLKVLELDAAGSGDDEENALTPEEAADLITRFEEVLEEIPDPVLRLIASAPVSVQERPTPDQVRAGVNPRGVVAFVGQAKLGDDDEANLEGIVIMRDLMLESIDDDDEIPEVFIVGLLEEIRRFFREDSLGMASVGE
;
A
#
# COMPACT_ATOMS: atom_id res chain seq x y z
N MET A 1 10.50 -26.95 29.33
CA MET A 1 9.37 -25.99 29.27
C MET A 1 9.68 -24.94 28.21
N LYS A 2 10.71 -24.09 28.40
CA LYS A 2 11.17 -23.13 27.37
C LYS A 2 11.38 -23.75 25.98
N GLU A 3 12.21 -24.79 25.87
CA GLU A 3 12.46 -25.48 24.59
C GLU A 3 11.20 -26.10 23.95
N ALA A 4 10.24 -26.52 24.76
CA ALA A 4 8.99 -27.09 24.26
C ALA A 4 8.06 -25.98 23.74
N LEU A 5 7.98 -24.86 24.47
CA LEU A 5 7.24 -23.68 24.02
C LEU A 5 7.86 -23.13 22.72
N ASP A 6 9.18 -22.92 22.68
CA ASP A 6 9.88 -22.43 21.48
C ASP A 6 9.61 -23.30 20.24
N ALA A 7 9.52 -24.62 20.41
CA ALA A 7 9.19 -25.54 19.32
C ALA A 7 7.73 -25.41 18.86
N VAL A 8 6.78 -25.22 19.79
CA VAL A 8 5.36 -25.01 19.46
C VAL A 8 5.16 -23.65 18.78
N ILE A 9 5.81 -22.59 19.26
CA ILE A 9 5.75 -21.25 18.65
C ILE A 9 6.28 -21.29 17.23
N ARG A 10 7.47 -21.87 17.01
CA ARG A 10 8.02 -22.00 15.65
C ARG A 10 7.07 -22.74 14.72
N ARG A 11 6.49 -23.86 15.17
CA ARG A 11 5.51 -24.61 14.37
C ARG A 11 4.28 -23.75 14.04
N GLY A 12 3.83 -22.91 14.97
CA GLY A 12 2.71 -22.00 14.73
C GLY A 12 3.03 -20.96 13.67
N LEU A 13 4.20 -20.32 13.77
CA LEU A 13 4.67 -19.35 12.77
C LEU A 13 4.88 -20.01 11.39
N ASP A 14 5.54 -21.17 11.35
CA ASP A 14 5.72 -21.94 10.10
C ASP A 14 4.36 -22.34 9.46
N ALA A 15 3.31 -22.52 10.28
CA ALA A 15 1.97 -22.83 9.79
C ALA A 15 1.27 -21.58 9.23
N ILE A 16 1.51 -20.40 9.81
CA ILE A 16 1.05 -19.11 9.28
C ILE A 16 1.68 -18.85 7.91
N ASP A 17 3.00 -19.04 7.79
CA ASP A 17 3.73 -18.89 6.51
C ASP A 17 3.22 -19.86 5.43
N ALA A 18 2.66 -21.00 5.84
CA ALA A 18 2.06 -21.99 4.96
C ALA A 18 0.55 -21.80 4.73
N GLU A 19 -0.02 -20.70 5.23
CA GLU A 19 -1.46 -20.38 5.21
C GLU A 19 -2.36 -21.45 5.87
N ASP A 20 -1.80 -22.32 6.72
CA ASP A 20 -2.54 -23.32 7.50
C ASP A 20 -2.97 -22.73 8.85
N LEU A 21 -3.95 -21.82 8.79
CA LEU A 21 -4.49 -21.12 9.96
C LEU A 21 -5.07 -22.09 11.01
N GLY A 22 -5.55 -23.27 10.58
CA GLY A 22 -6.00 -24.32 11.49
C GLY A 22 -4.86 -24.90 12.33
N ALA A 23 -3.75 -25.26 11.69
CA ALA A 23 -2.56 -25.75 12.40
C ALA A 23 -1.92 -24.65 13.27
N ALA A 24 -1.94 -23.40 12.82
CA ALA A 24 -1.49 -22.25 13.61
C ALA A 24 -2.33 -22.08 14.90
N GLN A 25 -3.66 -22.17 14.80
CA GLN A 25 -4.55 -22.13 15.96
C GLN A 25 -4.31 -23.29 16.92
N GLU A 26 -4.10 -24.52 16.43
CA GLU A 26 -3.76 -25.67 17.28
C GLU A 26 -2.44 -25.45 18.04
N ALA A 27 -1.44 -24.86 17.38
CA ALA A 27 -0.18 -24.50 18.00
C ALA A 27 -0.36 -23.41 19.07
N LEU A 28 -1.18 -22.38 18.80
CA LEU A 28 -1.51 -21.34 19.76
C LEU A 28 -2.21 -21.90 21.01
N ASP A 29 -3.20 -22.77 20.84
CA ASP A 29 -3.91 -23.45 21.94
C ASP A 29 -2.98 -24.32 22.80
N GLU A 30 -2.01 -24.98 22.16
CA GLU A 30 -0.97 -25.73 22.87
C GLU A 30 -0.02 -24.81 23.62
N ALA A 31 0.46 -23.73 23.00
CA ALA A 31 1.37 -22.76 23.61
C ALA A 31 0.73 -22.09 24.85
N SER A 32 -0.53 -21.69 24.73
CA SER A 32 -1.35 -21.15 25.83
C SER A 32 -1.50 -22.12 26.99
N ARG A 33 -1.67 -23.43 26.73
CA ARG A 33 -1.71 -24.45 27.80
C ARG A 33 -0.34 -24.66 28.47
N LEU A 34 0.76 -24.48 27.74
CA LEU A 34 2.11 -24.69 28.25
C LEU A 34 2.62 -23.52 29.11
N ALA A 35 2.31 -22.29 28.72
CA ALA A 35 2.92 -21.09 29.30
C ALA A 35 1.91 -20.04 29.83
N GLY A 36 0.63 -20.17 29.46
CA GLY A 36 -0.41 -19.18 29.71
C GLY A 36 -0.60 -18.22 28.55
N GLU A 37 -1.82 -17.69 28.40
CA GLU A 37 -2.23 -16.79 27.30
C GLU A 37 -1.44 -15.47 27.30
N ASN A 38 -1.06 -14.96 28.48
CA ASN A 38 -0.31 -13.69 28.61
C ASN A 38 1.22 -13.88 28.57
N HIS A 39 1.71 -15.00 28.06
CA HIS A 39 3.15 -15.18 27.87
C HIS A 39 3.60 -14.44 26.60
N VAL A 40 4.71 -13.70 26.63
CA VAL A 40 5.21 -12.87 25.51
C VAL A 40 5.17 -13.59 24.16
N GLN A 41 5.75 -14.78 24.06
CA GLN A 41 5.75 -15.54 22.80
C GLN A 41 4.37 -16.07 22.38
N VAL A 42 3.47 -16.30 23.34
CA VAL A 42 2.09 -16.75 23.05
C VAL A 42 1.28 -15.59 22.49
N LEU A 43 1.43 -14.40 23.08
CA LEU A 43 0.86 -13.16 22.56
C LEU A 43 1.40 -12.82 21.18
N HIS A 44 2.71 -12.99 20.96
CA HIS A 44 3.31 -12.83 19.63
C HIS A 44 2.65 -13.75 18.60
N LEU A 45 2.55 -15.06 18.87
CA LEU A 45 1.88 -15.99 17.96
C LEU A 45 0.39 -15.67 17.77
N ALA A 46 -0.31 -15.22 18.82
CA ALA A 46 -1.70 -14.79 18.73
C ALA A 46 -1.86 -13.55 17.83
N GLY A 47 -0.93 -12.60 17.94
CA GLY A 47 -0.84 -11.41 17.10
C GLY A 47 -0.63 -11.77 15.63
N MET A 48 0.38 -12.59 15.34
CA MET A 48 0.68 -13.04 13.98
C MET A 48 -0.49 -13.83 13.36
N LEU A 49 -1.16 -14.69 14.14
CA LEU A 49 -2.33 -15.42 13.64
C LEU A 49 -3.52 -14.49 13.39
N ALA A 50 -3.79 -13.54 14.28
CA ALA A 50 -4.85 -12.55 14.09
C ALA A 50 -4.57 -11.70 12.84
N TRP A 51 -3.32 -11.35 12.59
CA TRP A 51 -2.91 -10.60 11.40
C TRP A 51 -3.15 -11.42 10.14
N ALA A 52 -2.73 -12.68 10.11
CA ALA A 52 -2.97 -13.58 8.97
C ALA A 52 -4.47 -13.83 8.69
N GLU A 53 -5.33 -13.64 9.68
CA GLU A 53 -6.79 -13.70 9.54
C GLU A 53 -7.44 -12.37 9.12
N GLY A 54 -6.64 -11.32 8.87
CA GLY A 54 -7.11 -9.97 8.55
C GLY A 54 -7.69 -9.20 9.75
N ARG A 55 -7.53 -9.72 10.97
CA ARG A 55 -8.04 -9.09 12.20
C ARG A 55 -7.02 -8.11 12.77
N ILE A 56 -6.70 -7.06 12.01
CA ILE A 56 -5.59 -6.13 12.28
C ILE A 56 -5.66 -5.50 13.67
N ASP A 57 -6.83 -5.01 14.11
CA ASP A 57 -7.02 -4.46 15.47
C ASP A 57 -6.60 -5.43 16.58
N ASN A 58 -6.98 -6.71 16.43
CA ASN A 58 -6.64 -7.74 17.41
C ASN A 58 -5.15 -8.08 17.35
N ALA A 59 -4.57 -8.09 16.15
CA ALA A 59 -3.15 -8.33 15.95
C ALA A 59 -2.31 -7.27 16.68
N ALA A 60 -2.58 -5.99 16.41
CA ALA A 60 -1.95 -4.86 17.08
C ALA A 60 -2.09 -4.96 18.61
N GLY A 61 -3.29 -5.26 19.10
CA GLY A 61 -3.55 -5.42 20.54
C GLY A 61 -2.75 -6.54 21.21
N TYR A 62 -2.54 -7.68 20.55
CA TYR A 62 -1.72 -8.78 21.09
C TYR A 62 -0.23 -8.46 21.03
N LEU A 63 0.25 -7.88 19.93
CA LEU A 63 1.65 -7.55 19.72
C LEU A 63 2.11 -6.44 20.68
N MET A 64 1.29 -5.39 20.87
CA MET A 64 1.53 -4.35 21.87
C MET A 64 1.64 -4.94 23.28
N GLN A 65 0.76 -5.86 23.67
CA GLN A 65 0.86 -6.53 24.97
C GLN A 65 2.16 -7.34 25.11
N ALA A 66 2.63 -7.97 24.03
CA ALA A 66 3.91 -8.69 24.04
C ALA A 66 5.09 -7.73 24.25
N VAL A 67 5.06 -6.55 23.61
CA VAL A 67 6.04 -5.47 23.78
C VAL A 67 6.00 -4.90 25.20
N ASP A 68 4.82 -4.59 25.74
CA ASP A 68 4.62 -4.03 27.10
C ASP A 68 5.11 -4.95 28.21
N LEU A 69 5.04 -6.27 27.99
CA LEU A 69 5.58 -7.27 28.92
C LEU A 69 7.12 -7.36 28.90
N GLY A 70 7.79 -6.61 28.01
CA GLY A 70 9.24 -6.47 27.96
C GLY A 70 9.95 -7.64 27.28
N SER A 71 9.54 -7.96 26.05
CA SER A 71 10.21 -8.97 25.22
C SER A 71 11.71 -8.66 25.07
N ASP A 72 12.57 -9.68 25.14
CA ASP A 72 13.99 -9.55 24.78
C ASP A 72 14.25 -9.74 23.27
N ARG A 73 13.22 -10.08 22.50
CA ARG A 73 13.34 -10.34 21.05
C ARG A 73 12.98 -9.13 20.22
N ALA A 74 13.89 -8.71 19.35
CA ALA A 74 13.66 -7.62 18.41
C ALA A 74 12.52 -7.91 17.42
N GLU A 75 12.38 -9.17 16.98
CA GLU A 75 11.33 -9.63 16.05
C GLU A 75 9.92 -9.16 16.50
N ILE A 76 9.62 -9.27 17.80
CA ILE A 76 8.31 -8.91 18.35
C ILE A 76 8.03 -7.40 18.25
N TYR A 77 9.06 -6.56 18.37
CA TYR A 77 8.92 -5.12 18.24
C TYR A 77 8.74 -4.71 16.78
N LEU A 78 9.47 -5.36 15.87
CA LEU A 78 9.36 -5.14 14.43
C LEU A 78 7.97 -5.54 13.93
N ASP A 79 7.52 -6.75 14.26
CA ASP A 79 6.19 -7.24 13.89
C ASP A 79 5.08 -6.34 14.48
N CYS A 80 5.25 -5.88 15.74
CA CYS A 80 4.31 -4.95 16.36
C CYS A 80 4.25 -3.62 15.61
N ALA A 81 5.40 -3.02 15.32
CA ALA A 81 5.46 -1.74 14.64
C ALA A 81 4.96 -1.82 13.20
N GLU A 82 5.28 -2.89 12.48
CA GLU A 82 4.81 -3.11 11.11
C GLU A 82 3.28 -3.31 11.09
N CYS A 83 2.74 -4.08 12.03
CA CYS A 83 1.29 -4.23 12.19
C CYS A 83 0.58 -2.89 12.47
N LEU A 84 1.16 -2.05 13.34
CA LEU A 84 0.62 -0.72 13.65
C LEU A 84 0.73 0.23 12.46
N PHE A 85 1.85 0.20 11.74
CA PHE A 85 2.05 1.01 10.54
C PHE A 85 1.04 0.67 9.44
N ILE A 86 0.79 -0.61 9.20
CA ILE A 86 -0.19 -1.07 8.21
C ILE A 86 -1.63 -0.78 8.63
N HIS A 87 -1.91 -0.70 9.93
CA HIS A 87 -3.23 -0.30 10.42
C HIS A 87 -3.56 1.17 10.09
N GLY A 88 -2.55 2.02 9.89
CA GLY A 88 -2.70 3.41 9.41
C GLY A 88 -3.12 4.42 10.48
N ASP A 89 -3.95 4.02 11.45
CA ASP A 89 -4.44 4.93 12.51
C ASP A 89 -3.46 5.13 13.69
N ASP A 90 -2.39 4.32 13.76
CA ASP A 90 -1.49 4.21 14.91
C ASP A 90 -0.01 4.54 14.55
N LEU A 91 0.23 5.54 13.68
CA LEU A 91 1.58 5.92 13.24
C LEU A 91 2.51 6.33 14.41
N ASP A 92 1.98 7.09 15.37
CA ASP A 92 2.71 7.54 16.56
C ASP A 92 3.14 6.34 17.43
N GLU A 93 2.25 5.37 17.62
CA GLU A 93 2.51 4.12 18.34
C GLU A 93 3.53 3.26 17.60
N ALA A 94 3.40 3.11 16.28
CA ALA A 94 4.36 2.38 15.45
C ALA A 94 5.77 2.98 15.60
N GLU A 95 5.88 4.30 15.47
CA GLU A 95 7.14 5.03 15.68
C GLU A 95 7.70 4.78 17.09
N ALA A 96 6.87 4.91 18.13
CA ALA A 96 7.30 4.72 19.51
C ALA A 96 7.86 3.31 19.76
N VAL A 97 7.22 2.27 19.20
CA VAL A 97 7.68 0.88 19.30
C VAL A 97 9.04 0.71 18.64
N VAL A 98 9.23 1.19 17.40
CA VAL A 98 10.52 1.05 16.68
C VAL A 98 11.63 1.82 17.37
N ARG A 99 11.37 3.06 17.83
CA ARG A 99 12.38 3.84 18.57
C ARG A 99 12.77 3.16 19.88
N SER A 100 11.81 2.56 20.59
CA SER A 100 12.11 1.81 21.81
C SER A 100 13.03 0.60 21.56
N LEU A 101 12.90 -0.05 20.39
CA LEU A 101 13.79 -1.12 19.97
C LEU A 101 15.21 -0.58 19.68
N LEU A 102 15.32 0.55 18.98
CA LEU A 102 16.60 1.18 18.64
C LEU A 102 17.37 1.74 19.86
N GLU A 103 16.69 2.04 20.97
CA GLU A 103 17.31 2.47 22.23
C GLU A 103 17.99 1.32 23.00
N ARG A 104 17.80 0.07 22.57
CA ARG A 104 18.34 -1.10 23.29
C ARG A 104 19.80 -1.36 22.98
N ASP A 105 20.59 -1.62 24.02
CA ASP A 105 22.01 -1.95 23.90
C ASP A 105 22.27 -3.36 23.31
N ASP A 106 21.25 -4.23 23.28
CA ASP A 106 21.36 -5.64 22.90
C ASP A 106 20.86 -5.97 21.48
N ILE A 107 20.44 -4.96 20.73
CA ILE A 107 19.99 -5.12 19.34
C ILE A 107 21.17 -5.49 18.44
N ASP A 108 20.99 -6.52 17.60
CA ASP A 108 21.98 -6.86 16.58
C ASP A 108 21.85 -5.95 15.34
N GLU A 109 22.88 -5.96 14.49
CA GLU A 109 22.94 -5.09 13.31
C GLU A 109 21.82 -5.37 12.30
N GLY A 110 21.36 -6.63 12.18
CA GLY A 110 20.26 -6.99 11.28
C GLY A 110 18.96 -6.33 11.73
N ALA A 111 18.57 -6.58 12.99
CA ALA A 111 17.39 -5.97 13.59
C ALA A 111 17.48 -4.43 13.62
N SER A 112 18.67 -3.86 13.83
CA SER A 112 18.86 -2.41 13.79
C SER A 112 18.66 -1.82 12.40
N ASN A 113 19.14 -2.49 11.35
CA ASN A 113 18.92 -2.05 9.97
C ASN A 113 17.44 -2.13 9.59
N GLU A 114 16.75 -3.21 9.97
CA GLU A 114 15.33 -3.42 9.72
C GLU A 114 14.47 -2.37 10.46
N ALA A 115 14.76 -2.12 11.74
CA ALA A 115 14.13 -1.07 12.51
C ALA A 115 14.32 0.33 11.88
N LYS A 116 15.53 0.65 11.40
CA LYS A 116 15.77 1.94 10.71
C LYS A 116 15.03 2.04 9.38
N LEU A 117 14.93 0.95 8.64
CA LEU A 117 14.19 0.91 7.39
C LEU A 117 12.68 1.10 7.63
N LEU A 118 12.11 0.42 8.63
CA LEU A 118 10.71 0.59 9.02
C LEU A 118 10.44 2.00 9.55
N LEU A 119 11.32 2.54 10.40
CA LEU A 119 11.19 3.92 10.88
C LEU A 119 11.28 4.92 9.74
N ALA A 120 12.15 4.70 8.74
CA ALA A 120 12.22 5.55 7.56
C ALA A 120 10.90 5.52 6.76
N GLN A 121 10.22 4.38 6.65
CA GLN A 121 8.90 4.29 6.01
C GLN A 121 7.85 5.06 6.82
N ILE A 122 7.82 4.88 8.14
CA ILE A 122 6.90 5.61 9.03
C ILE A 122 7.11 7.13 8.94
N ARG A 123 8.37 7.61 8.97
CA ARG A 123 8.67 9.05 8.83
C ARG A 123 8.32 9.59 7.45
N LEU A 124 8.42 8.79 6.40
CA LEU A 124 8.01 9.20 5.06
C LEU A 124 6.49 9.38 4.98
N ASP A 125 5.73 8.50 5.64
CA ASP A 125 4.26 8.59 5.71
C ASP A 125 3.79 9.79 6.57
N ASP A 126 4.53 10.12 7.63
CA ASP A 126 4.36 11.34 8.45
C ASP A 126 4.89 12.64 7.78
N ASP A 127 5.05 12.64 6.45
CA ASP A 127 5.52 13.79 5.63
C ASP A 127 6.89 14.37 6.09
N ASP A 128 7.78 13.52 6.64
CA ASP A 128 9.16 13.88 7.03
C ASP A 128 10.21 13.08 6.24
N PRO A 129 10.36 13.38 4.93
CA PRO A 129 11.33 12.70 4.07
C PRO A 129 12.79 13.03 4.42
N ASP A 130 13.04 14.11 5.17
CA ASP A 130 14.40 14.49 5.60
C ASP A 130 14.90 13.54 6.71
N GLU A 131 14.11 13.30 7.77
CA GLU A 131 14.50 12.32 8.80
C GLU A 131 14.56 10.90 8.22
N SER A 132 13.61 10.56 7.34
CA SER A 132 13.62 9.28 6.63
C SER A 132 14.95 9.05 5.89
N LEU A 133 15.45 10.06 5.18
CA LEU A 133 16.73 9.99 4.48
C LEU A 133 17.92 9.84 5.45
N GLU A 134 17.91 10.54 6.59
CA GLU A 134 18.95 10.41 7.61
C GLU A 134 19.01 8.98 8.16
N LEU A 135 17.87 8.38 8.48
CA LEU A 135 17.77 6.99 8.96
C LEU A 135 18.31 5.99 7.94
N LEU A 136 17.95 6.15 6.66
CA LEU A 136 18.44 5.29 5.59
C LEU A 136 19.96 5.38 5.42
N HIS A 137 20.57 6.55 5.62
CA HIS A 137 22.03 6.70 5.58
C HIS A 137 22.75 5.94 6.70
N GLU A 138 22.07 5.63 7.80
CA GLU A 138 22.64 4.86 8.91
C GLU A 138 22.46 3.34 8.77
N VAL A 139 21.75 2.87 7.73
CA VAL A 139 21.62 1.45 7.39
C VAL A 139 22.95 0.94 6.81
N SER A 140 23.33 -0.30 7.14
CA SER A 140 24.58 -0.90 6.68
C SER A 140 24.74 -0.91 5.14
N PRO A 141 25.97 -0.74 4.59
CA PRO A 141 26.19 -0.74 3.14
C PRO A 141 25.79 -2.03 2.42
N GLU A 142 25.78 -3.16 3.12
CA GLU A 142 25.27 -4.43 2.64
C GLU A 142 23.75 -4.35 2.46
N MET A 143 23.05 -3.80 3.46
CA MET A 143 21.60 -3.63 3.42
C MET A 143 21.14 -2.59 2.39
N GLN A 144 21.95 -1.56 2.13
CA GLN A 144 21.65 -0.54 1.11
C GLN A 144 21.53 -1.07 -0.33
N LYS A 145 21.91 -2.33 -0.59
CA LYS A 145 21.79 -2.97 -1.91
C LYS A 145 20.55 -3.83 -2.05
N HIS A 146 19.83 -4.10 -0.97
CA HIS A 146 18.65 -4.95 -1.02
C HIS A 146 17.44 -4.20 -1.60
N PRO A 147 16.51 -4.89 -2.30
CA PRO A 147 15.37 -4.26 -2.94
C PRO A 147 14.49 -3.45 -1.99
N ALA A 148 14.27 -3.93 -0.76
CA ALA A 148 13.48 -3.23 0.25
C ALA A 148 14.08 -1.85 0.60
N TYR A 149 15.40 -1.77 0.78
CA TYR A 149 16.07 -0.49 0.99
C TYR A 149 15.95 0.42 -0.25
N LEU A 150 16.22 -0.12 -1.45
CA LEU A 150 16.20 0.65 -2.69
C LEU A 150 14.79 1.20 -3.01
N SER A 151 13.76 0.44 -2.65
CA SER A 151 12.34 0.83 -2.71
C SER A 151 12.08 2.04 -1.81
N THR A 152 12.33 1.92 -0.50
CA THR A 152 12.13 3.02 0.46
C THR A 152 12.98 4.24 0.10
N TYR A 153 14.26 4.04 -0.24
CA TYR A 153 15.17 5.11 -0.66
C TYR A 153 14.67 5.81 -1.93
N GLY A 154 14.15 5.07 -2.90
CA GLY A 154 13.52 5.62 -4.09
C GLY A 154 12.31 6.48 -3.77
N ALA A 155 11.42 6.01 -2.89
CA ALA A 155 10.23 6.75 -2.46
C ALA A 155 10.59 8.06 -1.73
N VAL A 156 11.57 8.02 -0.82
CA VAL A 156 12.11 9.20 -0.12
C VAL A 156 12.68 10.20 -1.11
N LEU A 157 13.49 9.75 -2.07
CA LEU A 157 14.05 10.62 -3.10
C LEU A 157 12.98 11.26 -3.98
N MET A 158 11.91 10.54 -4.29
CA MET A 158 10.77 11.08 -5.04
C MET A 158 10.04 12.18 -4.24
N SER A 159 9.79 11.97 -2.95
CA SER A 159 9.20 12.98 -2.06
C SER A 159 10.07 14.25 -1.97
N LEU A 160 11.40 14.09 -1.98
CA LEU A 160 12.37 15.20 -2.04
C LEU A 160 12.52 15.84 -3.44
N GLY A 161 11.75 15.39 -4.45
CA GLY A 161 11.81 15.87 -5.83
C GLY A 161 13.06 15.47 -6.60
N ARG A 162 13.84 14.50 -6.09
CA ARG A 162 15.08 13.97 -6.70
C ARG A 162 14.75 12.80 -7.64
N ASN A 163 13.86 13.06 -8.60
CA ASN A 163 13.22 12.01 -9.42
C ASN A 163 14.22 11.18 -10.26
N ASP A 164 15.32 11.78 -10.73
CA ASP A 164 16.37 11.06 -11.46
C ASP A 164 17.11 10.04 -10.57
N ASP A 165 17.45 10.45 -9.33
CA ASP A 165 18.09 9.57 -8.35
C ASP A 165 17.13 8.45 -7.92
N ALA A 166 15.85 8.80 -7.70
CA ALA A 166 14.79 7.85 -7.36
C ALA A 166 14.62 6.80 -8.47
N THR A 167 14.59 7.24 -9.73
CA THR A 167 14.50 6.35 -10.90
C THR A 167 15.68 5.38 -10.95
N ALA A 168 16.88 5.83 -10.63
CA ALA A 168 18.07 4.98 -10.59
C ALA A 168 17.96 3.90 -9.49
N ALA A 169 17.56 4.28 -8.28
CA ALA A 169 17.40 3.35 -7.16
C ALA A 169 16.31 2.29 -7.46
N LEU A 170 15.14 2.71 -7.92
CA LEU A 170 14.03 1.81 -8.24
C LEU A 170 14.32 0.93 -9.46
N SER A 171 15.09 1.42 -10.44
CA SER A 171 15.55 0.58 -11.54
C SER A 171 16.49 -0.54 -11.07
N GLU A 172 17.32 -0.28 -10.04
CA GLU A 172 18.15 -1.31 -9.42
C GLU A 172 17.29 -2.31 -8.61
N ALA A 173 16.27 -1.85 -7.89
CA ALA A 173 15.34 -2.72 -7.18
C ALA A 173 14.60 -3.67 -8.14
N VAL A 174 14.00 -3.13 -9.21
CA VAL A 174 13.32 -3.91 -10.25
C VAL A 174 14.25 -4.90 -10.93
N ALA A 175 15.53 -4.56 -11.14
CA ALA A 175 16.49 -5.49 -11.72
C ALA A 175 16.77 -6.73 -10.83
N GLN A 176 16.58 -6.59 -9.51
CA GLN A 176 16.74 -7.68 -8.55
C GLN A 176 15.46 -8.50 -8.34
N ALA A 177 14.30 -7.83 -8.38
CA ALA A 177 12.99 -8.44 -8.23
C ALA A 177 12.06 -8.05 -9.40
N PRO A 178 12.26 -8.62 -10.61
CA PRO A 178 11.56 -8.19 -11.82
C PRO A 178 10.08 -8.60 -11.89
N GLU A 179 9.63 -9.49 -11.01
CA GLU A 179 8.24 -9.96 -10.93
C GLU A 179 7.47 -9.33 -9.75
N ASP A 180 8.05 -8.32 -9.09
CA ASP A 180 7.42 -7.57 -8.03
C ASP A 180 6.63 -6.38 -8.64
N PRO A 181 5.29 -6.41 -8.65
CA PRO A 181 4.49 -5.35 -9.27
C PRO A 181 4.61 -4.02 -8.53
N ASP A 182 4.88 -4.01 -7.23
CA ASP A 182 4.97 -2.77 -6.44
C ASP A 182 6.21 -1.97 -6.82
N LEU A 183 7.33 -2.65 -7.08
CA LEU A 183 8.54 -1.99 -7.58
C LEU A 183 8.34 -1.39 -8.98
N HIS A 184 7.59 -2.06 -9.86
CA HIS A 184 7.24 -1.49 -11.17
C HIS A 184 6.29 -0.30 -11.03
N TYR A 185 5.35 -0.37 -10.09
CA TYR A 185 4.40 0.71 -9.81
C TYR A 185 5.14 1.97 -9.31
N GLN A 186 5.98 1.84 -8.29
CA GLN A 186 6.81 2.93 -7.78
C GLN A 186 7.73 3.51 -8.87
N LEU A 187 8.35 2.66 -9.70
CA LEU A 187 9.19 3.10 -10.82
C LEU A 187 8.36 3.85 -11.87
N GLY A 188 7.13 3.42 -12.14
CA GLY A 188 6.20 4.08 -13.05
C GLY A 188 5.85 5.48 -12.59
N LEU A 189 5.44 5.64 -11.34
CA LEU A 189 5.13 6.94 -10.71
C LEU A 189 6.35 7.86 -10.73
N THR A 190 7.52 7.33 -10.36
CA THR A 190 8.77 8.10 -10.32
C THR A 190 9.17 8.60 -11.72
N ARG A 191 9.04 7.75 -12.75
CA ARG A 191 9.32 8.13 -14.14
C ARG A 191 8.33 9.16 -14.67
N GLU A 192 7.06 9.06 -14.28
CA GLU A 192 6.07 10.07 -14.61
C GLU A 192 6.45 11.43 -13.99
N ALA A 193 6.84 11.45 -12.71
CA ALA A 193 7.32 12.64 -12.03
C ALA A 193 8.62 13.20 -12.65
N ALA A 194 9.48 12.33 -13.20
CA ALA A 194 10.66 12.73 -13.98
C ALA A 194 10.32 13.23 -15.41
N GLY A 195 9.08 13.05 -15.87
CA GLY A 195 8.64 13.38 -17.23
C GLY A 195 8.97 12.32 -18.29
N ASP A 196 9.51 11.16 -17.91
CA ASP A 196 9.75 10.01 -18.79
C ASP A 196 8.46 9.21 -19.00
N ARG A 197 7.57 9.76 -19.85
CA ARG A 197 6.26 9.15 -20.13
C ARG A 197 6.36 7.77 -20.77
N GLU A 198 7.32 7.57 -21.66
CA GLU A 198 7.50 6.27 -22.33
C GLU A 198 7.95 5.21 -21.32
N GLY A 199 8.91 5.55 -20.46
CA GLY A 199 9.38 4.66 -19.40
C GLY A 199 8.35 4.42 -18.30
N ALA A 200 7.52 5.41 -17.98
CA ALA A 200 6.41 5.28 -17.03
C ALA A 200 5.34 4.32 -17.56
N ALA A 201 4.89 4.52 -18.81
CA ALA A 201 3.92 3.64 -19.47
C ALA A 201 4.44 2.19 -19.57
N ALA A 202 5.74 2.01 -19.84
CA ALA A 202 6.34 0.67 -19.88
C ALA A 202 6.32 -0.02 -18.51
N ALA A 203 6.61 0.71 -17.42
CA ALA A 203 6.54 0.18 -16.07
C ALA A 203 5.10 -0.13 -15.64
N MET A 204 4.16 0.78 -15.89
CA MET A 204 2.73 0.60 -15.58
C MET A 204 2.10 -0.56 -16.38
N LEU A 205 2.54 -0.81 -17.61
CA LEU A 205 2.13 -2.00 -18.35
C LEU A 205 2.60 -3.30 -17.70
N LYS A 206 3.77 -3.28 -17.04
CA LYS A 206 4.25 -4.45 -16.31
C LYS A 206 3.47 -4.67 -15.02
N VAL A 207 3.05 -3.60 -14.33
CA VAL A 207 2.09 -3.68 -13.21
C VAL A 207 0.80 -4.35 -13.67
N LEU A 208 0.20 -3.86 -14.76
CA LEU A 208 -1.03 -4.46 -15.32
C LEU A 208 -0.86 -5.95 -15.64
N GLU A 209 0.27 -6.36 -16.21
CA GLU A 209 0.58 -7.76 -16.52
C GLU A 209 0.70 -8.63 -15.25
N LEU A 210 1.41 -8.13 -14.23
CA LEU A 210 1.73 -8.86 -13.02
C LEU A 210 0.52 -8.97 -12.08
N ASP A 211 -0.22 -7.89 -11.87
CA ASP A 211 -1.43 -7.89 -11.02
C ASP A 211 -2.51 -8.80 -11.63
N ALA A 212 -2.71 -8.73 -12.96
CA ALA A 212 -3.68 -9.58 -13.65
C ALA A 212 -3.29 -11.07 -13.70
N ALA A 213 -2.04 -11.43 -13.42
CA ALA A 213 -1.63 -12.84 -13.36
C ALA A 213 -2.22 -13.58 -12.16
N GLY A 214 -2.65 -12.86 -11.11
CA GLY A 214 -3.33 -13.41 -9.93
C GLY A 214 -4.86 -13.48 -10.06
N SER A 215 -5.45 -12.56 -10.82
CA SER A 215 -6.90 -12.47 -11.06
C SER A 215 -7.28 -13.30 -12.29
N GLY A 216 -7.45 -14.61 -12.13
CA GLY A 216 -7.89 -15.48 -13.23
C GLY A 216 -9.20 -14.98 -13.85
N ASP A 217 -9.36 -15.17 -15.18
CA ASP A 217 -10.61 -14.88 -15.91
C ASP A 217 -11.75 -15.78 -15.38
N ASP A 218 -12.37 -15.39 -14.26
CA ASP A 218 -13.53 -16.08 -13.71
C ASP A 218 -14.78 -15.65 -14.48
N GLU A 219 -15.16 -16.45 -15.50
CA GLU A 219 -16.40 -16.24 -16.27
C GLU A 219 -17.66 -16.12 -15.38
N GLU A 220 -17.62 -16.65 -14.15
CA GLU A 220 -18.70 -16.53 -13.16
C GLU A 220 -18.81 -15.12 -12.53
N ASN A 221 -17.76 -14.29 -12.62
CA ASN A 221 -17.71 -12.93 -12.08
C ASN A 221 -17.83 -11.85 -13.18
N ALA A 222 -18.27 -12.18 -14.40
CA ALA A 222 -18.34 -11.20 -15.49
C ALA A 222 -19.27 -10.02 -15.19
N LEU A 223 -18.81 -8.79 -15.46
CA LEU A 223 -19.57 -7.55 -15.26
C LEU A 223 -20.91 -7.59 -16.00
N THR A 224 -22.00 -7.44 -15.26
CA THR A 224 -23.35 -7.43 -15.85
C THR A 224 -23.81 -6.02 -16.24
N PRO A 225 -24.72 -5.88 -17.23
CA PRO A 225 -25.30 -4.57 -17.55
C PRO A 225 -26.10 -3.94 -16.41
N GLU A 226 -26.65 -4.74 -15.49
CA GLU A 226 -27.41 -4.26 -14.34
C GLU A 226 -26.47 -3.67 -13.27
N GLU A 227 -25.39 -4.40 -12.95
CA GLU A 227 -24.32 -3.93 -12.05
C GLU A 227 -23.63 -2.68 -12.60
N ALA A 228 -23.29 -2.65 -13.89
CA ALA A 228 -22.72 -1.46 -14.51
C ALA A 228 -23.65 -0.24 -14.41
N ALA A 229 -24.97 -0.43 -14.57
CA ALA A 229 -25.94 0.65 -14.43
C ALA A 229 -26.09 1.13 -12.97
N ASP A 230 -25.99 0.22 -12.00
CA ASP A 230 -26.02 0.54 -10.58
C ASP A 230 -24.80 1.38 -10.18
N LEU A 231 -23.59 0.95 -10.56
CA LEU A 231 -22.35 1.68 -10.29
C LEU A 231 -22.33 3.06 -10.96
N ILE A 232 -22.86 3.19 -12.18
CA ILE A 232 -23.02 4.50 -12.83
C ILE A 232 -23.97 5.39 -12.02
N THR A 233 -25.08 4.84 -11.52
CA THR A 233 -26.04 5.61 -10.71
C THR A 233 -25.38 6.09 -9.41
N ARG A 234 -24.67 5.22 -8.69
CA ARG A 234 -23.91 5.57 -7.49
C ARG A 234 -22.85 6.63 -7.77
N PHE A 235 -22.13 6.53 -8.89
CA PHE A 235 -21.15 7.53 -9.30
C PHE A 235 -21.79 8.88 -9.64
N GLU A 236 -22.95 8.89 -10.32
CA GLU A 236 -23.71 10.12 -10.60
C GLU A 236 -24.18 10.80 -9.31
N GLU A 237 -24.60 10.04 -8.29
CA GLU A 237 -24.93 10.58 -6.97
C GLU A 237 -23.71 11.25 -6.31
N VAL A 238 -22.52 10.65 -6.40
CA VAL A 238 -21.26 11.27 -5.95
C VAL A 238 -21.03 12.60 -6.65
N LEU A 239 -21.26 12.67 -7.97
CA LEU A 239 -21.07 13.90 -8.75
C LEU A 239 -22.01 15.04 -8.33
N GLU A 240 -23.15 14.77 -7.71
CA GLU A 240 -24.07 15.81 -7.19
C GLU A 240 -23.47 16.58 -6.00
N GLU A 241 -22.58 15.93 -5.23
CA GLU A 241 -21.90 16.53 -4.07
C GLU A 241 -20.59 17.25 -4.46
N ILE A 242 -20.11 17.05 -5.69
CA ILE A 242 -18.88 17.68 -6.20
C ILE A 242 -19.12 19.18 -6.48
N PRO A 243 -18.25 20.09 -6.00
CA PRO A 243 -18.38 21.53 -6.25
C PRO A 243 -18.47 21.91 -7.74
N ASP A 244 -19.37 22.85 -8.06
CA ASP A 244 -19.63 23.38 -9.41
C ASP A 244 -18.40 23.68 -10.30
N PRO A 245 -17.27 24.22 -9.79
CA PRO A 245 -16.08 24.42 -10.62
C PRO A 245 -15.53 23.11 -11.18
N VAL A 246 -15.48 22.07 -10.34
CA VAL A 246 -14.98 20.74 -10.69
C VAL A 246 -15.97 20.01 -11.58
N LEU A 247 -17.26 20.02 -11.19
CA LEU A 247 -18.31 19.35 -11.94
C LEU A 247 -18.38 19.85 -13.39
N ARG A 248 -18.13 21.15 -13.64
CA ARG A 248 -18.09 21.71 -15.00
C ARG A 248 -17.00 21.15 -15.91
N LEU A 249 -15.90 20.63 -15.35
CA LEU A 249 -14.82 20.01 -16.12
C LEU A 249 -15.23 18.64 -16.66
N ILE A 250 -16.13 17.95 -15.94
CA ILE A 250 -16.39 16.52 -16.14
C ILE A 250 -17.84 16.18 -16.53
N ALA A 251 -18.80 17.08 -16.28
CA ALA A 251 -20.24 16.80 -16.42
C ALA A 251 -20.72 16.44 -17.84
N SER A 252 -19.95 16.74 -18.87
CA SER A 252 -20.28 16.35 -20.26
C SER A 252 -19.68 15.01 -20.68
N ALA A 253 -18.81 14.43 -19.87
CA ALA A 253 -18.14 13.18 -20.19
C ALA A 253 -19.09 11.99 -19.94
N PRO A 254 -19.25 11.07 -20.91
CA PRO A 254 -19.99 9.84 -20.66
C PRO A 254 -19.29 8.99 -19.60
N VAL A 255 -20.06 8.42 -18.69
CA VAL A 255 -19.58 7.47 -17.68
C VAL A 255 -19.81 6.05 -18.19
N SER A 256 -18.83 5.17 -17.99
CA SER A 256 -18.92 3.74 -18.30
C SER A 256 -18.19 2.91 -17.24
N VAL A 257 -18.47 1.61 -17.22
CA VAL A 257 -17.84 0.66 -16.30
C VAL A 257 -17.14 -0.42 -17.11
N GLN A 258 -15.94 -0.80 -16.70
CA GLN A 258 -15.21 -1.96 -17.18
C GLN A 258 -14.57 -2.69 -15.99
N GLU A 259 -14.17 -3.95 -16.18
CA GLU A 259 -13.58 -4.76 -15.10
C GLU A 259 -12.21 -4.21 -14.69
N ARG A 260 -11.29 -4.07 -15.66
CA ARG A 260 -9.91 -3.60 -15.46
C ARG A 260 -9.42 -2.71 -16.62
N PRO A 261 -8.40 -1.86 -16.41
CA PRO A 261 -7.85 -1.01 -17.47
C PRO A 261 -7.22 -1.82 -18.62
N THR A 262 -7.36 -1.31 -19.85
CA THR A 262 -6.75 -1.92 -21.03
C THR A 262 -5.29 -1.47 -21.20
N PRO A 263 -4.44 -2.27 -21.89
CA PRO A 263 -3.08 -1.84 -22.19
C PRO A 263 -2.98 -0.51 -22.96
N ASP A 264 -3.96 -0.18 -23.81
CA ASP A 264 -3.97 1.09 -24.54
C ASP A 264 -4.34 2.28 -23.64
N GLN A 265 -5.25 2.08 -22.69
CA GLN A 265 -5.53 3.08 -21.64
C GLN A 265 -4.28 3.32 -20.78
N VAL A 266 -3.58 2.26 -20.35
CA VAL A 266 -2.34 2.41 -19.56
C VAL A 266 -1.24 3.11 -20.35
N ARG A 267 -1.08 2.82 -21.65
CA ARG A 267 -0.16 3.57 -22.53
C ARG A 267 -0.51 5.06 -22.65
N ALA A 268 -1.78 5.39 -22.53
CA ALA A 268 -2.28 6.76 -22.52
C ALA A 268 -2.14 7.44 -21.15
N GLY A 269 -1.60 6.75 -20.14
CA GLY A 269 -1.34 7.27 -18.80
C GLY A 269 -2.44 6.99 -17.78
N VAL A 270 -3.37 6.06 -18.05
CA VAL A 270 -4.28 5.56 -17.02
C VAL A 270 -3.50 4.73 -16.01
N ASN A 271 -3.72 4.99 -14.73
CA ASN A 271 -3.13 4.21 -13.64
C ASN A 271 -3.73 2.77 -13.65
N PRO A 272 -2.91 1.71 -13.74
CA PRO A 272 -3.40 0.33 -13.75
C PRO A 272 -4.05 -0.12 -12.44
N ARG A 273 -3.85 0.62 -11.33
CA ARG A 273 -4.44 0.38 -10.01
C ARG A 273 -5.48 1.46 -9.62
N GLY A 274 -5.80 2.39 -10.52
CA GLY A 274 -6.78 3.45 -10.26
C GLY A 274 -8.23 3.01 -10.50
N VAL A 275 -9.12 3.30 -9.54
CA VAL A 275 -10.55 2.93 -9.62
C VAL A 275 -11.31 3.77 -10.65
N VAL A 276 -10.97 5.04 -10.78
CA VAL A 276 -11.56 5.94 -11.77
C VAL A 276 -10.48 6.31 -12.79
N ALA A 277 -10.84 6.34 -14.07
CA ALA A 277 -9.94 6.74 -15.14
C ALA A 277 -10.61 7.72 -16.09
N PHE A 278 -9.89 8.79 -16.41
CA PHE A 278 -10.25 9.73 -17.47
C PHE A 278 -9.61 9.30 -18.79
N VAL A 279 -10.46 9.04 -19.77
CA VAL A 279 -10.06 8.70 -21.13
C VAL A 279 -10.15 9.95 -21.99
N GLY A 280 -9.09 10.22 -22.75
CA GLY A 280 -9.00 11.36 -23.64
C GLY A 280 -7.59 11.90 -23.72
N GLN A 281 -7.46 13.19 -24.04
CA GLN A 281 -6.18 13.88 -24.09
C GLN A 281 -5.97 14.71 -22.82
N ALA A 282 -5.09 14.25 -21.93
CA ALA A 282 -4.70 14.99 -20.74
C ALA A 282 -3.88 16.25 -21.09
N LYS A 283 -3.90 17.25 -20.20
CA LYS A 283 -3.08 18.45 -20.30
C LYS A 283 -1.60 18.10 -20.03
N LEU A 284 -0.71 18.37 -20.98
CA LEU A 284 0.72 18.03 -20.88
C LEU A 284 1.64 19.22 -20.60
N GLY A 285 1.14 20.44 -20.75
CA GLY A 285 1.82 21.71 -20.49
C GLY A 285 0.80 22.85 -20.33
N ASP A 286 1.28 24.02 -19.92
CA ASP A 286 0.39 25.16 -19.60
C ASP A 286 -0.45 25.64 -20.79
N ASP A 287 0.10 25.49 -22.01
CA ASP A 287 -0.51 25.89 -23.28
C ASP A 287 -1.44 24.83 -23.89
N ASP A 288 -1.51 23.62 -23.32
CA ASP A 288 -2.37 22.54 -23.81
C ASP A 288 -3.78 22.64 -23.19
N GLU A 289 -4.80 22.34 -23.99
CA GLU A 289 -6.17 22.12 -23.50
C GLU A 289 -6.41 20.63 -23.32
N ALA A 290 -6.93 20.25 -22.15
CA ALA A 290 -7.40 18.88 -21.92
C ALA A 290 -8.70 18.63 -22.70
N ASN A 291 -8.83 17.42 -23.25
CA ASN A 291 -10.06 16.97 -23.90
C ASN A 291 -10.49 15.64 -23.26
N LEU A 292 -11.46 15.71 -22.35
CA LEU A 292 -12.04 14.55 -21.69
C LEU A 292 -13.09 13.91 -22.60
N GLU A 293 -12.87 12.65 -22.99
CA GLU A 293 -13.75 11.89 -23.87
C GLU A 293 -14.68 10.95 -23.11
N GLY A 294 -14.30 10.54 -21.90
CA GLY A 294 -15.11 9.69 -21.03
C GLY A 294 -14.49 9.46 -19.65
N ILE A 295 -15.33 9.04 -18.72
CA ILE A 295 -14.96 8.58 -17.39
C ILE A 295 -15.25 7.09 -17.32
N VAL A 296 -14.29 6.34 -16.82
CA VAL A 296 -14.35 4.88 -16.75
C VAL A 296 -14.15 4.45 -15.31
N ILE A 297 -15.10 3.68 -14.78
CA ILE A 297 -15.00 3.04 -13.47
C ILE A 297 -14.43 1.63 -13.68
N MET A 298 -13.37 1.30 -12.94
CA MET A 298 -12.71 -0.01 -12.93
C MET A 298 -13.32 -0.85 -11.80
N ARG A 299 -14.27 -1.71 -12.14
CA ARG A 299 -15.10 -2.44 -11.18
C ARG A 299 -14.27 -3.35 -10.28
N ASP A 300 -13.33 -4.11 -10.82
CA ASP A 300 -12.59 -5.10 -10.03
C ASP A 300 -11.63 -4.41 -9.07
N LEU A 301 -11.00 -3.30 -9.50
CA LEU A 301 -10.15 -2.48 -8.64
C LEU A 301 -10.95 -1.82 -7.51
N MET A 302 -12.19 -1.41 -7.78
CA MET A 302 -13.10 -0.88 -6.76
C MET A 302 -13.44 -1.95 -5.72
N LEU A 303 -13.82 -3.16 -6.15
CA LEU A 303 -14.13 -4.26 -5.24
C LEU A 303 -12.90 -4.70 -4.41
N GLU A 304 -11.70 -4.57 -4.97
CA GLU A 304 -10.44 -4.83 -4.26
C GLU A 304 -10.08 -3.75 -3.23
N SER A 305 -10.72 -2.58 -3.30
CA SER A 305 -10.45 -1.42 -2.45
C SER A 305 -11.49 -1.19 -1.36
N ILE A 306 -12.49 -2.07 -1.25
CA ILE A 306 -13.59 -1.94 -0.27
C ILE A 306 -13.80 -3.23 0.51
N ASP A 307 -14.17 -3.10 1.78
CA ASP A 307 -14.67 -4.21 2.58
C ASP A 307 -16.19 -4.36 2.46
N ASP A 308 -16.89 -3.24 2.22
CA ASP A 308 -18.34 -3.21 2.05
C ASP A 308 -18.86 -2.13 1.07
N ASP A 309 -20.10 -2.31 0.63
CA ASP A 309 -20.76 -1.45 -0.37
C ASP A 309 -20.93 0.01 0.08
N ASP A 310 -20.92 0.32 1.38
CA ASP A 310 -21.11 1.68 1.90
C ASP A 310 -19.86 2.54 1.69
N GLU A 311 -18.68 1.93 1.42
CA GLU A 311 -17.41 2.61 1.12
C GLU A 311 -17.27 3.06 -0.35
N ILE A 312 -18.12 2.53 -1.24
CA ILE A 312 -18.06 2.83 -2.69
C ILE A 312 -18.03 4.32 -3.02
N PRO A 313 -18.87 5.18 -2.40
CA PRO A 313 -18.84 6.62 -2.67
C PRO A 313 -17.49 7.26 -2.34
N GLU A 314 -16.83 6.83 -1.27
CA GLU A 314 -15.54 7.36 -0.84
C GLU A 314 -14.44 7.01 -1.85
N VAL A 315 -14.35 5.74 -2.25
CA VAL A 315 -13.39 5.29 -3.27
C VAL A 315 -13.59 6.03 -4.60
N PHE A 316 -14.85 6.30 -4.99
CA PHE A 316 -15.14 7.11 -6.18
C PHE A 316 -14.68 8.55 -6.05
N ILE A 317 -14.86 9.19 -4.90
CA ILE A 317 -14.39 10.56 -4.64
C ILE A 317 -12.87 10.62 -4.75
N VAL A 318 -12.16 9.69 -4.09
CA VAL A 318 -10.70 9.64 -4.10
C VAL A 318 -10.19 9.47 -5.53
N GLY A 319 -10.67 8.46 -6.25
CA GLY A 319 -10.25 8.21 -7.64
C GLY A 319 -10.58 9.38 -8.57
N LEU A 320 -11.73 10.03 -8.39
CA LEU A 320 -12.11 11.21 -9.17
C LEU A 320 -11.13 12.37 -8.94
N LEU A 321 -10.77 12.64 -7.68
CA LEU A 321 -9.86 13.72 -7.31
C LEU A 321 -8.46 13.50 -7.88
N GLU A 322 -7.95 12.28 -7.83
CA GLU A 322 -6.67 11.90 -8.43
C GLU A 322 -6.67 12.17 -9.93
N GLU A 323 -7.72 11.72 -10.63
CA GLU A 323 -7.83 11.91 -12.07
C GLU A 323 -7.97 13.37 -12.48
N ILE A 324 -8.66 14.19 -11.68
CA ILE A 324 -8.74 15.64 -11.93
C ILE A 324 -7.35 16.27 -11.87
N ARG A 325 -6.57 15.98 -10.81
CA ARG A 325 -5.21 16.51 -10.65
C ARG A 325 -4.32 16.05 -11.80
N ARG A 326 -4.35 14.75 -12.13
CA ARG A 326 -3.53 14.16 -13.20
C ARG A 326 -3.90 14.69 -14.59
N PHE A 327 -5.19 14.70 -14.92
CA PHE A 327 -5.67 14.95 -16.28
C PHE A 327 -5.72 16.45 -16.62
N PHE A 328 -6.10 17.30 -15.67
CA PHE A 328 -6.22 18.75 -15.87
C PHE A 328 -5.03 19.56 -15.32
N ARG A 329 -4.18 18.97 -14.47
CA ARG A 329 -3.08 19.67 -13.75
C ARG A 329 -3.57 20.82 -12.88
N GLU A 330 -4.70 20.62 -12.19
CA GLU A 330 -5.27 21.62 -11.28
C GLU A 330 -5.18 21.16 -9.81
N ASP A 331 -4.25 21.76 -9.05
CA ASP A 331 -4.14 21.55 -7.60
C ASP A 331 -5.10 22.43 -6.79
N SER A 332 -5.64 23.49 -7.42
CA SER A 332 -6.30 24.62 -6.75
C SER A 332 -7.83 24.66 -6.87
N LEU A 333 -8.47 23.51 -7.09
CA LEU A 333 -9.92 23.42 -6.98
C LEU A 333 -10.21 23.31 -5.48
N GLY A 334 -10.82 24.34 -4.87
CA GLY A 334 -11.02 24.47 -3.42
C GLY A 334 -11.84 23.33 -2.77
N MET A 335 -11.21 22.16 -2.64
CA MET A 335 -11.76 20.88 -2.18
C MET A 335 -11.24 20.56 -0.77
N ALA A 336 -11.00 21.57 0.07
CA ALA A 336 -10.54 21.39 1.46
C ALA A 336 -11.61 20.78 2.40
N SER A 337 -12.72 20.25 1.86
CA SER A 337 -13.87 19.78 2.66
C SER A 337 -14.62 18.61 2.01
N VAL A 338 -14.02 17.89 1.06
CA VAL A 338 -14.69 16.74 0.37
C VAL A 338 -14.20 15.40 0.93
N GLY A 339 -13.31 15.40 1.92
CA GLY A 339 -12.80 14.22 2.63
C GLY A 339 -12.59 14.45 4.13
N GLU A 340 -13.36 15.36 4.74
CA GLU A 340 -13.50 15.50 6.21
C GLU A 340 -14.91 15.11 6.64
#